data_AF-A0A0C3CZ17-F1
#
_entry.id   AF-A0A0C3CZ17-F1
#
_cell.length_a   1.000
_cell.length_b   1.000
_cell.length_c   1.000
_cell.angle_alpha   90.00
_cell.angle_beta   90.00
_cell.angle_gamma   90.00
#
_symmetry.space_group_name_H-M   'P 1'
#
loop_
_entity.id
_entity.type
_entity.pdbx_description
1 polymer ?
#
loop_
_entity_poly.entity_id
_entity_poly.type
_entity_poly.pdbx_seq_one_letter_code
_entity_poly.pdbx_strand_id
1 'polypeptide(L)' 'MKYDPYAPRRISLGDGRALHAAYILDAMQPYPGDPWWIVSEGIQPRFIVFRRNKEEYTIYDEFTGFGTYIPQKLLDNFYF' A
#
# COMPACT_ATOMS: atom_id res chain seq x y z
N MET A 1 -7.76 -8.75 15.49
CA MET A 1 -8.21 -7.77 14.48
C MET A 1 -9.36 -6.96 15.06
N LYS A 2 -9.21 -5.64 15.14
CA LYS A 2 -10.24 -4.70 15.60
C LYS A 2 -10.95 -4.18 14.35
N TYR A 3 -12.26 -4.40 14.24
CA TYR A 3 -13.04 -3.96 13.08
C TYR A 3 -13.18 -2.43 13.11
N ASP A 4 -12.75 -1.76 12.04
CA ASP A 4 -12.97 -0.32 11.82
C ASP A 4 -13.99 -0.11 10.68
N PRO A 5 -15.20 0.39 10.99
CA PRO A 5 -16.24 0.63 9.99
C PRO A 5 -15.98 1.84 9.08
N TYR A 6 -15.02 2.71 9.43
CA TYR A 6 -14.64 3.90 8.66
C TYR A 6 -13.41 3.67 7.79
N ALA A 7 -12.75 2.52 7.93
CA ALA A 7 -11.68 2.13 7.03
C ALA A 7 -12.18 2.17 5.58
N PRO A 8 -11.41 2.75 4.63
CA PRO A 8 -11.80 2.79 3.24
C PRO A 8 -12.14 1.38 2.78
N ARG A 9 -13.40 1.19 2.36
CA ARG A 9 -13.87 -0.11 1.87
C ARG A 9 -12.94 -0.51 0.73
N ARG A 10 -12.35 -1.72 0.80
CA ARG A 10 -11.70 -2.34 -0.35
C ARG A 10 -12.77 -2.47 -1.44
N ILE A 11 -12.84 -1.48 -2.32
CA ILE A 11 -13.83 -1.41 -3.38
C ILE A 11 -13.40 -2.50 -4.37
N SER A 12 -14.06 -3.66 -4.29
CA SER A 12 -13.85 -4.90 -5.04
C SER A 12 -12.82 -5.90 -4.48
N LEU A 13 -13.30 -7.14 -4.29
CA LEU A 13 -12.49 -8.32 -4.58
C LEU A 13 -12.03 -8.19 -6.05
N GLY A 14 -10.76 -7.95 -6.33
CA GLY A 14 -10.28 -7.96 -7.72
C GLY A 14 -9.04 -7.15 -8.06
N ASP A 15 -8.61 -6.20 -7.23
CA ASP A 15 -7.40 -5.43 -7.54
C ASP A 15 -6.13 -6.17 -7.10
N GLY A 16 -5.81 -7.24 -7.84
CA GLY A 16 -4.61 -8.06 -7.61
C GLY A 16 -3.33 -7.25 -7.66
N ARG A 17 -3.30 -6.13 -8.42
CA ARG A 17 -2.16 -5.22 -8.46
C ARG A 17 -1.99 -4.49 -7.14
N ALA A 18 -3.06 -3.94 -6.57
CA ALA A 18 -3.02 -3.29 -5.26
C ALA A 18 -2.58 -4.26 -4.15
N LEU A 19 -3.12 -5.48 -4.15
CA LEU A 19 -2.74 -6.51 -3.17
C LEU A 19 -1.28 -6.92 -3.30
N HIS A 20 -0.80 -7.13 -4.52
CA HIS A 20 0.58 -7.51 -4.77
C HIS A 20 1.56 -6.37 -4.43
N ALA A 21 1.19 -5.12 -4.75
CA ALA A 21 1.97 -3.94 -4.36
C ALA A 21 2.07 -3.81 -2.84
N ALA A 22 0.97 -3.95 -2.10
CA ALA A 22 0.99 -3.93 -0.64
C ALA A 22 1.91 -5.02 -0.07
N TYR A 23 1.81 -6.24 -0.60
CA TYR A 23 2.67 -7.35 -0.19
C TYR A 23 4.16 -7.08 -0.44
N ILE A 24 4.53 -6.58 -1.63
CA ILE A 24 5.92 -6.22 -1.93
C ILE A 24 6.39 -5.12 -0.98
N LEU A 25 5.59 -4.08 -0.76
CA LEU A 25 5.95 -2.97 0.12
C LEU A 25 6.15 -3.44 1.56
N ASP A 26 5.30 -4.35 2.06
CA ASP A 26 5.48 -4.96 3.38
C ASP A 26 6.77 -5.80 3.44
N ALA A 27 7.14 -6.50 2.37
CA ALA A 27 8.33 -7.35 2.31
C ALA A 27 9.65 -6.57 2.13
N MET A 28 9.62 -5.34 1.61
CA MET A 28 10.81 -4.51 1.37
C MET A 28 11.24 -3.70 2.60
N GLN A 29 10.59 -3.88 3.76
CA GLN A 29 11.04 -3.27 5.01
C GLN A 29 12.46 -3.74 5.37
N PRO A 30 13.29 -2.89 5.99
CA PRO A 30 12.99 -1.53 6.49
C PRO A 30 13.12 -0.42 5.42
N TYR A 31 12.39 0.67 5.61
CA TYR A 31 12.50 1.91 4.82
C TYR A 31 13.42 2.94 5.48
N PRO A 32 14.03 3.86 4.71
CA PRO A 32 14.80 4.96 5.27
C PRO A 32 13.99 5.77 6.29
N GLY A 33 14.54 5.92 7.51
CA GLY A 33 13.88 6.61 8.62
C GLY A 33 13.10 5.69 9.56
N ASP A 34 12.97 4.40 9.25
CA ASP A 34 12.38 3.43 10.16
C ASP A 34 13.25 3.25 11.43
N PRO A 35 12.63 3.11 12.60
CA PRO A 35 13.36 2.78 13.83
C PRO A 35 13.96 1.37 13.76
N TRP A 36 15.04 1.17 14.53
CA TRP A 36 15.86 -0.04 14.51
C TRP A 36 15.11 -1.36 14.74
N TRP A 37 13.98 -1.35 15.45
CA TRP A 37 13.21 -2.56 15.75
C TRP A 37 12.36 -3.04 14.57
N ILE A 38 12.09 -2.18 13.58
CA ILE A 38 11.42 -2.62 12.33
C ILE A 38 12.35 -3.54 11.52
N VAL A 39 13.67 -3.37 11.65
CA VAL A 39 14.66 -4.21 10.96
C VAL A 39 14.57 -5.68 11.40
N SER A 40 14.17 -5.94 12.66
CA SER A 40 14.09 -7.29 13.20
C SER A 40 12.74 -7.95 13.00
N GLU A 41 11.64 -7.20 13.10
CA GLU A 41 10.29 -7.80 13.16
C GLU A 41 9.43 -7.45 11.94
N GLY A 42 9.71 -6.34 11.26
CA GLY A 42 8.83 -5.76 10.25
C GLY A 42 7.45 -5.38 10.82
N ILE A 43 6.67 -4.62 10.06
CA ILE A 43 5.27 -4.33 10.39
C ILE A 43 4.40 -4.97 9.31
N GLN A 44 3.51 -5.89 9.69
CA GLN A 44 2.61 -6.54 8.72
C GLN A 44 1.16 -6.60 9.24
N PRO A 45 0.18 -6.05 8.48
CA PRO A 45 0.33 -5.21 7.30
C PRO A 45 0.76 -3.78 7.67
N ARG A 46 1.66 -3.15 6.90
CA ARG A 46 2.02 -1.72 7.06
C ARG A 46 1.36 -0.86 6.00
N PHE A 47 1.30 -1.36 4.77
CA PHE A 47 0.78 -0.58 3.64
C PHE A 47 -0.63 -0.97 3.26
N ILE A 48 -1.48 0.05 3.12
CA ILE A 48 -2.77 -0.08 2.45
C ILE A 48 -2.64 0.52 1.07
N VAL A 49 -2.78 -0.33 0.04
CA VAL A 49 -2.84 0.10 -1.36
C VAL A 49 -4.25 -0.11 -1.87
N PHE A 50 -4.82 0.93 -2.50
CA PHE A 50 -6.15 0.86 -3.08
C PHE A 50 -6.29 1.82 -4.25
N ARG A 51 -7.14 1.45 -5.21
CA ARG A 51 -7.51 2.32 -6.31
C ARG A 51 -8.50 3.37 -5.82
N ARG A 52 -8.12 4.66 -5.91
CA ARG A 52 -8.99 5.77 -5.47
C ARG A 52 -10.01 6.15 -6.53
N ASN A 53 -9.60 6.10 -7.80
CA ASN A 53 -10.46 6.32 -8.96
C ASN A 53 -9.87 5.63 -10.20
N LYS A 54 -10.41 5.88 -11.39
CA LYS A 54 -9.91 5.24 -12.62
C LYS A 54 -8.48 5.64 -12.99
N GLU A 55 -7.98 6.76 -12.48
CA GLU A 55 -6.74 7.39 -12.89
C GLU A 55 -5.61 7.26 -11.88
N GLU A 56 -5.89 6.89 -10.63
CA GLU A 56 -4.88 6.86 -9.58
C GLU A 56 -5.05 5.73 -8.56
N TYR A 57 -3.91 5.26 -8.07
CA TYR A 57 -3.76 4.40 -6.91
C TYR A 57 -3.26 5.23 -5.73
N THR A 58 -3.74 4.92 -4.54
CA THR A 58 -3.26 5.47 -3.28
C THR A 58 -2.46 4.40 -2.54
N ILE A 59 -1.29 4.79 -2.06
CA ILE A 59 -0.47 4.02 -1.13
C ILE A 59 -0.48 4.77 0.18
N TYR A 60 -0.96 4.12 1.23
CA TYR A 60 -1.01 4.69 2.57
C TYR A 60 -0.13 3.84 3.51
N ASP A 61 0.81 4.49 4.18
CA ASP A 61 1.65 3.89 5.21
C ASP A 61 0.98 4.08 6.57
N GLU A 62 0.46 2.99 7.14
CA GLU A 62 -0.22 3.03 8.45
C GLU A 62 0.73 3.33 9.60
N PHE A 63 2.03 3.07 9.44
CA PHE A 63 3.01 3.33 10.49
C PHE A 63 3.32 4.82 10.62
N THR A 64 3.53 5.51 9.50
CA THR A 64 3.86 6.94 9.49
C THR A 64 2.64 7.85 9.37
N GLY A 65 1.49 7.31 8.95
CA GLY A 65 0.27 8.07 8.67
C GLY A 65 0.33 8.89 7.38
N PHE A 66 1.38 8.71 6.56
CA PHE A 66 1.53 9.40 5.28
C PHE A 66 0.94 8.60 4.13
N GLY A 67 0.35 9.31 3.19
CA GLY A 67 -0.16 8.76 1.94
C GLY A 67 0.45 9.43 0.74
N THR A 68 0.62 8.66 -0.33
CA THR A 68 0.97 9.18 -1.65
C THR A 68 0.06 8.57 -2.72
N TYR A 69 0.06 9.16 -3.91
CA TYR A 69 -0.72 8.69 -5.04
C TYR A 69 0.17 8.43 -6.25
N ILE A 70 -0.13 7.35 -6.97
CA ILE A 70 0.51 6.98 -8.22
C ILE A 70 -0.53 7.03 -9.33
N PRO A 71 -0.34 7.89 -10.35
CA PRO A 71 -1.17 7.87 -11.54
C PRO A 71 -1.11 6.51 -12.26
N GLN A 72 -2.26 5.96 -12.60
CA GLN A 72 -2.42 4.70 -13.35
C GLN A 72 -1.59 4.70 -14.64
N LYS A 73 -1.51 5.84 -15.33
CA LYS A 73 -0.72 6.02 -16.56
C LYS A 73 0.79 5.73 -16.39
N LEU A 74 1.32 5.79 -15.17
CA LEU A 74 2.73 5.44 -14.88
C LEU A 74 2.92 3.94 -14.63
N LEU A 75 1.83 3.23 -14.34
CA LEU A 75 1.79 1.78 -14.18
C LEU A 75 1.49 1.07 -15.50
N ASP A 76 0.91 1.79 -16.47
CA ASP A 76 0.70 1.32 -17.83
C ASP A 76 2.05 1.30 -18.55
N ASN A 77 2.65 0.11 -18.63
CA ASN A 77 3.93 -0.08 -19.29
C ASN A 77 3.71 -0.04 -20.81
N PHE A 78 4.21 0.99 -21.49
CA PHE A 78 4.05 1.13 -22.96
C PHE A 78 4.84 0.08 -23.78
N TYR A 79 5.65 -0.75 -23.13
CA TYR A 79 6.58 -1.69 -23.77
C TYR A 79 6.14 -3.16 -23.68
N PHE A 80 4.94 -3.44 -23.16
CA PHE A 80 4.34 -4.79 -23.12
C PHE A 80 2.89 -4.77 -23.57
#